data_AF-B3F2G3-F1
#
_entry.id   AF-B3F2G3-F1
#
_cell.length_a   1.000
_cell.length_b   1.000
_cell.length_c   1.000
_cell.angle_alpha   90.00
_cell.angle_beta   90.00
_cell.angle_gamma   90.00
#
_symmetry.space_group_name_H-M   'P 1'
#
loop_
_entity.id
_entity.type
_entity.pdbx_description
1 polymer ?
#
loop_
_entity_poly.entity_id
_entity_poly.type
_entity_poly.pdbx_seq_one_letter_code
_entity_poly.pdbx_strand_id
1 'polypeptide(L)' 'GVDQVLPVQVGSYSWLVSFKKWELSGEDRRCCITTVLLSSKNKTVADGLTWTHVHQTWLHGAAASDSTTWFF' A
#
# COMPACT_ATOMS: atom_id res chain seq x y z
N GLY A 1 -4.82 0.81 13.44
CA GLY A 1 -5.10 1.88 12.48
C GLY A 1 -5.30 1.23 11.14
N VAL A 2 -6.34 1.61 10.40
CA VAL A 2 -6.52 1.14 9.03
C VAL A 2 -5.47 1.84 8.18
N ASP A 3 -4.65 1.07 7.46
CA ASP A 3 -3.70 1.64 6.50
C ASP A 3 -4.51 2.39 5.44
N GLN A 4 -4.27 3.69 5.26
CA GLN A 4 -4.96 4.45 4.23
C GLN A 4 -4.56 3.87 2.87
N VAL A 5 -5.54 3.29 2.19
CA VAL A 5 -5.38 2.72 0.86
C VAL A 5 -5.92 3.73 -0.14
N LEU A 6 -5.05 4.24 -1.02
CA LEU A 6 -5.44 5.13 -2.11
C LEU A 6 -5.43 4.35 -3.43
N PRO A 7 -6.58 3.87 -3.91
CA PRO A 7 -6.70 3.27 -5.24
C PRO A 7 -6.82 4.37 -6.30
N VAL A 8 -5.97 4.30 -7.32
CA VAL A 8 -6.01 5.14 -8.53
C VAL A 8 -6.27 4.23 -9.71
N GLN A 9 -7.35 4.44 -10.45
CA GLN A 9 -7.61 3.69 -11.67
C GLN A 9 -6.68 4.18 -12.78
N VAL A 10 -5.83 3.28 -13.28
CA VAL A 10 -4.85 3.57 -14.35
C VAL A 10 -5.27 2.97 -15.69
N GLY A 11 -6.28 2.10 -15.70
CA GLY A 11 -6.88 1.55 -16.92
C GLY A 11 -8.23 0.89 -16.64
N SER A 12 -8.94 0.47 -17.69
CA SER A 12 -10.29 -0.09 -17.58
C SER A 12 -10.39 -1.32 -16.66
N TYR A 13 -9.29 -2.05 -16.50
CA TYR A 13 -9.20 -3.24 -15.65
C TYR A 13 -7.98 -3.18 -14.72
N SER A 14 -7.43 -1.99 -14.46
CA SER A 14 -6.17 -1.84 -13.75
C SER A 14 -6.21 -0.69 -12.75
N TRP A 15 -5.80 -0.98 -11.52
CA TRP A 15 -5.76 -0.04 -10.42
C TRP A 15 -4.37 -0.05 -9.79
N LEU A 16 -3.83 1.14 -9.59
CA LEU A 16 -2.65 1.34 -8.78
C LEU A 16 -3.09 1.62 -7.35
N VAL A 17 -2.63 0.84 -6.39
CA VAL A 17 -3.02 0.94 -4.99
C VAL A 17 -1.77 1.22 -4.17
N SER A 18 -1.73 2.34 -3.46
CA SER A 18 -0.62 2.65 -2.55
C SER A 18 -1.12 2.71 -1.12
N PHE A 19 -0.38 2.07 -0.22
CA PHE A 19 -0.65 2.08 1.21
C PHE A 19 0.65 2.06 2.01
N LYS A 20 0.62 2.66 3.19
CA LYS A 20 1.70 2.55 4.17
C LYS A 20 1.46 1.29 4.99
N LYS A 21 2.43 0.39 5.02
CA LYS A 21 2.41 -0.80 5.88
C LYS A 21 3.39 -0.58 7.02
N TRP A 22 2.93 -0.86 8.23
CA TRP A 22 3.79 -0.85 9.41
C TRP A 22 4.12 -2.29 9.81
N GLU A 23 5.40 -2.60 9.91
CA GLU A 23 5.87 -3.91 10.32
C GLU A 23 6.70 -3.78 11.60
N LEU A 24 6.43 -4.66 12.56
CA LEU A 24 7.25 -4.82 13.75
C LEU A 24 8.43 -5.72 13.37
N SER A 25 9.65 -5.23 13.54
CA SER A 25 10.89 -5.96 13.28
C SER A 25 11.71 -5.99 14.58
N GLY A 26 11.43 -6.99 15.42
CA GLY A 26 11.98 -7.03 16.78
C GLY A 26 11.36 -5.94 17.66
N GLU A 27 12.20 -5.09 18.25
CA GLU A 27 11.79 -3.93 19.07
C GLU A 27 11.55 -2.67 18.22
N ASP A 28 11.96 -2.67 16.95
CA ASP A 28 11.82 -1.53 16.04
C ASP A 28 10.52 -1.60 15.23
N ARG A 29 9.85 -0.46 15.06
CA ARG A 29 8.75 -0.31 14.11
C ARG A 29 9.29 0.24 12.79
N ARG A 30 9.16 -0.53 11.71
CA ARG A 30 9.53 -0.08 10.36
C ARG A 30 8.28 0.27 9.57
N CYS A 31 8.35 1.34 8.79
CA CYS A 31 7.33 1.67 7.81
C CYS A 31 7.82 1.30 6.42
N CYS A 32 6.97 0.71 5.60
CA CYS A 32 7.21 0.62 4.17
C CYS A 32 6.02 1.17 3.40
N ILE A 33 6.30 1.86 2.30
CA ILE A 33 5.29 2.24 1.33
C ILE A 33 5.20 1.10 0.34
N THR A 34 4.00 0.51 0.22
CA THR A 34 3.72 -0.56 -0.73
C THR A 34 2.78 -0.04 -1.80
N THR A 35 3.24 -0.10 -3.05
CA THR A 35 2.46 0.25 -4.24
C THR A 35 2.22 -1.01 -5.05
N VAL A 36 0.96 -1.35 -5.27
CA VAL A 36 0.51 -2.55 -5.97
C VAL A 36 -0.25 -2.17 -7.22
N LEU A 37 0.12 -2.73 -8.37
CA LEU A 37 -0.71 -2.69 -9.56
C LEU A 37 -1.62 -3.92 -9.55
N LEU A 38 -2.90 -3.67 -9.32
CA LEU A 38 -3.97 -4.66 -9.41
C LEU A 38 -4.52 -4.70 -10.83
N SER A 39 -4.81 -5.90 -11.31
CA SER A 39 -5.48 -6.12 -12.58
C SER A 39 -6.63 -7.09 -12.40
N SER A 40 -7.77 -6.77 -13.00
CA SER A 40 -8.93 -7.67 -13.11
C SER A 40 -9.08 -8.27 -14.52
N LYS A 41 -8.00 -8.32 -15.33
CA LYS A 41 -8.07 -8.84 -16.72
C LYS A 41 -8.94 -10.11 -16.79
N ASN A 42 -10.08 -10.00 -17.47
CA ASN A 42 -11.07 -11.07 -17.70
C ASN A 42 -11.76 -11.65 -16.43
N LYS A 43 -11.78 -10.91 -15.32
CA LYS A 43 -12.47 -11.27 -14.08
C LYS A 43 -13.32 -10.10 -13.60
N THR A 44 -14.49 -10.38 -13.02
CA THR A 44 -15.19 -9.32 -12.27
C THR A 44 -14.38 -9.01 -11.01
N VAL A 45 -14.51 -7.80 -10.45
CA VAL A 45 -13.83 -7.46 -9.18
C VAL A 45 -14.22 -8.44 -8.06
N ALA A 46 -15.44 -8.99 -8.12
CA ALA A 46 -15.94 -10.02 -7.20
C ALA A 46 -15.22 -11.37 -7.36
N ASP A 47 -14.76 -11.72 -8.56
CA ASP A 47 -14.00 -12.95 -8.84
C ASP A 47 -12.51 -12.84 -8.41
N GLY A 48 -12.11 -11.68 -7.90
CA GLY A 48 -10.81 -11.41 -7.35
C GLY A 48 -9.88 -10.62 -8.27
N LEU A 49 -8.96 -9.90 -7.64
CA LEU A 49 -7.96 -9.07 -8.28
C LEU A 49 -6.61 -9.77 -8.27
N THR A 50 -5.87 -9.68 -9.39
CA THR A 50 -4.51 -10.23 -9.47
C THR A 50 -3.50 -9.13 -9.24
N TRP A 51 -2.52 -9.40 -8.39
CA TRP A 51 -1.40 -8.50 -8.12
C TRP A 51 -0.38 -8.69 -9.24
N THR A 52 -0.37 -7.75 -10.19
CA THR A 52 0.51 -7.84 -11.37
C THR A 52 1.88 -7.23 -11.14
N HIS A 53 1.98 -6.24 -10.25
CA HIS A 53 3.25 -5.64 -9.87
C HIS A 53 3.16 -5.16 -8.43
N VAL A 54 4.23 -5.39 -7.66
CA VAL A 54 4.33 -4.93 -6.27
C VAL A 54 5.67 -4.23 -6.13
N HIS A 55 5.64 -2.97 -5.74
CA HIS A 55 6.82 -2.19 -5.41
C HIS A 55 6.77 -1.81 -3.94
N GLN A 56 7.84 -2.10 -3.20
CA GLN A 56 7.95 -1.77 -1.80
C GLN A 56 9.19 -0.92 -1.57
N THR A 57 8.98 0.24 -0.95
CA THR A 57 10.06 1.11 -0.50
C THR A 57 10.07 1.13 1.02
N TRP A 58 11.16 0.65 1.63
CA TRP A 58 11.37 0.71 3.06
C TRP A 58 11.79 2.11 3.47
N LEU A 59 11.09 2.70 4.45
CA LEU A 59 11.45 3.99 5.02
C LEU A 59 12.43 3.74 6.18
N HIS A 60 13.72 3.98 5.95
CA HIS A 60 14.73 3.97 7.00
C HIS A 60 14.58 5.25 7.85
N GLY A 61 14.52 5.11 9.18
CA GLY A 61 14.45 6.26 10.09
C GLY A 61 13.05 6.70 10.53
N ALA A 62 11.98 5.98 10.19
CA ALA A 62 10.65 6.21 10.78
C ALA A 62 10.56 5.70 12.24
N ALA A 63 11.61 5.88 13.03
CA ALA A 63 11.61 5.65 14.46
C ALA A 63 10.91 6.84 15.13
N ALA A 64 9.58 6.75 15.26
CA ALA A 64 8.75 7.45 16.26
C ALA A 64 8.95 8.97 16.51
N SER A 65 9.67 9.72 15.68
CA SER A 65 9.88 11.16 15.80
C SER A 65 9.68 11.81 14.44
N ASP A 66 8.48 12.30 14.20
CA ASP A 66 8.27 13.73 13.95
C ASP A 66 6.78 13.95 13.64
N SER A 67 6.24 14.93 14.33
CA SER A 67 4.91 15.48 14.16
C SER A 67 4.51 15.63 12.69
N THR A 68 3.67 14.73 12.16
CA THR A 68 2.90 15.03 10.95
C THR A 68 1.60 14.25 10.99
N THR A 69 0.63 14.87 11.69
CA THR A 69 -0.77 14.93 11.29
C THR A 69 -1.35 13.66 10.68
N TRP A 70 -1.93 12.84 11.56
CA TRP A 70 -3.07 12.02 11.19
C TRP A 70 -4.20 12.98 10.79
N PHE A 71 -4.49 13.12 9.50
CA PHE A 71 -5.76 13.65 9.06
C PHE A 71 -6.56 12.48 8.48
N PHE A 72 -7.70 12.22 9.15
CA PHE A 72 -8.74 11.30 8.71
C PHE A 72 -9.46 11.83 7.47
#